data_AF-A0A934RE99-F1
#
_entry.id   AF-A0A934RE99-F1
#
_cell.length_a   1.000
_cell.length_b   1.000
_cell.length_c   1.000
_cell.angle_alpha   90.00
_cell.angle_beta   90.00
_cell.angle_gamma   90.00
#
_symmetry.space_group_name_H-M   'P 1'
#
loop_
_entity.id
_entity.type
_entity.pdbx_description
1 polymer ?
#
loop_
_entity_poly.entity_id
_entity_poly.type
_entity_poly.pdbx_seq_one_letter_code
_entity_poly.pdbx_strand_id
1 'polypeptide(L)'
;MKKLFILATAFFAFSGIASADIQAPPGHAYNSTRKLGRAISNILYGFMEIPEQIVRKGDDYGRKAGYSYGVVDGTSRALRRLGYGFYELFTFTCPTYRGTFKPPYEKCGMDNRIEMNVHDGLSEFPPELGFETYYRHSRTQRY
;
A
#
# COMPACT_ATOMS: atom_id res chain seq x y z
N MET A 1 25.99 -20.21 10.14
CA MET A 1 26.47 -18.81 10.03
C MET A 1 26.99 -18.44 8.63
N LYS A 2 27.86 -19.23 7.98
CA LYS A 2 28.39 -18.91 6.62
C LYS A 2 27.32 -18.72 5.53
N LYS A 3 26.23 -19.51 5.56
CA LYS A 3 25.13 -19.42 4.58
C LYS A 3 24.35 -18.08 4.66
N LEU A 4 24.21 -17.51 5.85
CA LEU A 4 23.56 -16.21 6.07
C LEU A 4 24.40 -15.06 5.51
N PHE A 5 25.72 -15.13 5.67
CA PHE A 5 26.63 -14.13 5.12
C PHE A 5 26.62 -14.09 3.59
N ILE A 6 26.57 -15.25 2.93
CA ILE A 6 26.52 -15.36 1.46
C ILE A 6 25.19 -14.78 0.91
N LEU A 7 24.09 -15.00 1.63
CA LEU A 7 22.78 -14.46 1.26
C LEU A 7 22.75 -12.93 1.38
N ALA A 8 23.34 -12.38 2.44
CA ALA A 8 23.42 -10.95 2.66
C ALA A 8 24.28 -10.24 1.59
N THR A 9 25.44 -10.80 1.23
CA THR A 9 26.29 -10.22 0.18
C THR A 9 25.66 -10.29 -1.20
N ALA A 10 24.95 -11.37 -1.53
CA ALA A 10 24.19 -11.44 -2.77
C ALA A 10 23.10 -10.35 -2.85
N PHE A 11 22.40 -10.09 -1.73
CA PHE A 11 21.36 -9.06 -1.66
C PHE A 11 21.91 -7.64 -1.91
N PHE A 12 23.06 -7.31 -1.31
CA PHE A 12 23.74 -6.02 -1.55
C PHE A 12 24.31 -5.89 -2.96
N ALA A 13 24.70 -6.99 -3.60
CA ALA A 13 25.20 -6.95 -4.98
C ALA A 13 24.10 -6.62 -6.00
N PHE A 14 22.84 -6.95 -5.71
CA PHE A 14 21.70 -6.66 -6.58
C PHE A 14 21.06 -5.27 -6.35
N SER A 15 21.46 -4.52 -5.32
CA SER A 15 20.86 -3.21 -4.99
C SER A 15 21.43 -2.01 -5.76
N GLY A 16 22.04 -2.22 -6.93
CA GLY A 16 22.89 -1.23 -7.60
C GLY A 16 22.23 -0.36 -8.70
N ILE A 17 22.24 0.95 -8.43
CA ILE A 17 22.13 2.15 -9.31
C ILE A 17 20.74 2.50 -9.88
N ALA A 18 20.18 3.61 -9.38
CA ALA A 18 19.05 4.32 -9.99
C ALA A 18 19.56 5.53 -10.80
N SER A 19 19.20 5.57 -12.08
CA SER A 19 19.37 6.74 -12.96
C SER A 19 18.18 7.69 -12.77
N ALA A 20 18.43 8.99 -12.70
CA ALA A 20 17.38 10.00 -12.61
C ALA A 20 17.33 10.84 -13.89
N ASP A 21 16.14 10.90 -14.50
CA ASP A 21 15.78 11.75 -15.64
C ASP A 21 15.07 13.03 -15.13
N ILE A 22 15.41 14.19 -15.72
CA ILE A 22 14.96 15.54 -15.32
C ILE A 22 13.54 15.85 -15.83
N GLN A 23 13.04 15.13 -16.85
CA GLN A 23 11.66 15.28 -17.36
C GLN A 23 10.86 13.98 -17.23
N ALA A 24 10.72 13.49 -16.00
CA ALA A 24 9.95 12.29 -15.72
C ALA A 24 8.44 12.48 -16.00
N PRO A 25 7.81 11.70 -16.90
CA PRO A 25 6.36 11.71 -17.08
C PRO A 25 5.65 11.31 -15.77
N PRO A 26 4.38 11.70 -15.56
CA PRO A 26 3.67 11.42 -14.30
C PRO A 26 3.57 9.93 -13.94
N GLY A 27 3.70 9.03 -14.91
CA GLY A 27 3.76 7.58 -14.71
C GLY A 27 5.12 7.03 -14.26
N HIS A 28 6.21 7.82 -14.34
CA HIS A 28 7.57 7.40 -14.00
C HIS A 28 7.72 6.97 -12.53
N ALA A 29 6.89 7.54 -11.66
CA ALA A 29 6.85 7.17 -10.24
C ALA A 29 6.44 5.70 -10.03
N TYR A 30 5.79 5.05 -11.00
CA TYR A 30 5.37 3.66 -10.94
C TYR A 30 6.34 2.77 -11.73
N ASN A 31 7.33 2.23 -11.03
CA ASN A 31 8.32 1.30 -11.57
C ASN A 31 8.22 -0.08 -10.89
N SER A 32 8.96 -1.06 -11.41
CA SER A 32 9.02 -2.43 -10.86
C SER A 32 9.49 -2.45 -9.40
N THR A 33 10.43 -1.57 -9.03
CA THR A 33 10.94 -1.44 -7.65
C THR A 33 9.86 -0.96 -6.68
N ARG A 34 9.05 0.05 -7.05
CA ARG A 34 7.93 0.54 -6.24
C ARG A 34 6.84 -0.50 -6.13
N LYS A 35 6.57 -1.25 -7.20
CA LYS A 35 5.65 -2.40 -7.18
C LYS A 35 6.13 -3.48 -6.20
N LEU A 36 7.43 -3.80 -6.20
CA LEU A 36 8.03 -4.72 -5.22
C LEU A 36 7.91 -4.18 -3.79
N GLY A 37 8.26 -2.90 -3.56
CA GLY A 37 8.13 -2.27 -2.25
C GLY A 37 6.69 -2.31 -1.73
N ARG A 38 5.72 -1.98 -2.58
CA ARG A 38 4.29 -2.09 -2.28
C ARG A 38 3.86 -3.52 -1.98
N ALA A 39 4.32 -4.50 -2.75
CA ALA A 39 4.03 -5.91 -2.53
C ALA A 39 4.50 -6.37 -1.14
N ILE A 40 5.75 -6.08 -0.80
CA ILE A 40 6.33 -6.39 0.52
C ILE A 40 5.56 -5.68 1.63
N SER A 41 5.29 -4.37 1.47
CA SER A 41 4.54 -3.60 2.46
C SER A 41 3.14 -4.17 2.69
N ASN A 42 2.42 -4.56 1.65
CA ASN A 42 1.10 -5.18 1.80
C ASN A 42 1.15 -6.53 2.53
N ILE A 43 2.19 -7.35 2.30
CA ILE A 43 2.36 -8.63 3.00
C ILE A 43 2.67 -8.40 4.48
N LEU A 44 3.60 -7.49 4.78
CA LEU A 44 4.08 -7.27 6.15
C LEU A 44 3.12 -6.42 6.99
N TYR A 45 2.53 -5.39 6.40
CA TYR A 45 1.76 -4.36 7.10
C TYR A 45 0.29 -4.31 6.69
N GLY A 46 -0.17 -5.17 5.77
CA GLY A 46 -1.58 -5.20 5.34
C GLY A 46 -2.57 -5.46 6.47
N PHE A 47 -2.14 -6.12 7.56
CA PHE A 47 -2.97 -6.36 8.74
C PHE A 47 -3.33 -5.06 9.50
N MET A 48 -2.60 -3.97 9.29
CA MET A 48 -2.87 -2.67 9.94
C MET A 48 -4.21 -2.06 9.52
N GLU A 49 -4.82 -2.54 8.43
CA GLU A 49 -6.19 -2.17 8.06
C GLU A 49 -7.21 -2.53 9.15
N ILE A 50 -6.99 -3.60 9.93
CA ILE A 50 -7.95 -4.04 10.96
C ILE A 50 -8.09 -2.98 12.07
N PRO A 51 -7.03 -2.64 12.83
CA PRO A 51 -7.13 -1.61 13.86
C PRO A 51 -7.49 -0.23 13.29
N GLU A 52 -7.00 0.13 12.10
CA GLU A 52 -7.31 1.41 11.47
C GLU A 52 -8.81 1.55 11.18
N GLN A 53 -9.45 0.54 10.59
CA GLN A 53 -10.88 0.59 10.30
C GLN A 53 -11.74 0.56 11.58
N ILE A 54 -11.31 -0.12 12.65
CA ILE A 54 -12.02 -0.09 13.93
C ILE A 54 -12.09 1.34 14.48
N VAL A 55 -10.97 2.08 14.45
CA VAL A 55 -10.90 3.47 14.92
C VAL A 55 -11.70 4.39 13.99
N ARG A 56 -11.48 4.33 12.67
CA ARG A 56 -12.19 5.17 11.69
C ARG A 56 -13.70 5.00 11.77
N LYS A 57 -14.19 3.74 11.74
CA LYS A 57 -15.63 3.48 11.84
C LYS A 57 -16.18 3.77 13.24
N GLY A 58 -15.34 3.66 14.27
CA GLY A 58 -15.65 4.09 15.62
C GLY A 58 -15.89 5.60 15.73
N ASP A 59 -15.07 6.40 15.05
CA ASP A 59 -15.18 7.86 15.00
C ASP A 59 -16.37 8.30 14.12
N ASP A 60 -16.60 7.65 12.98
CA ASP A 60 -17.68 8.00 12.03
C ASP A 60 -19.08 7.58 12.52
N TYR A 61 -19.19 6.37 13.10
CA TYR A 61 -20.48 5.71 13.37
C TYR A 61 -20.64 5.25 14.83
N GLY A 62 -19.66 5.54 15.70
CA GLY A 62 -19.64 5.16 17.11
C GLY A 62 -18.98 3.81 17.40
N ARG A 63 -18.58 3.61 18.66
CA ARG A 63 -17.77 2.45 19.11
C ARG A 63 -18.37 1.09 18.74
N LYS A 64 -19.69 0.94 18.75
CA LYS A 64 -20.36 -0.32 18.38
C LYS A 64 -20.15 -0.66 16.90
N ALA A 65 -20.24 0.33 16.02
CA ALA A 65 -19.97 0.17 14.59
C ALA A 65 -18.48 -0.05 14.32
N GLY A 66 -17.58 0.54 15.11
CA GLY A 66 -16.14 0.23 15.06
C GLY A 66 -15.85 -1.26 15.25
N TYR A 67 -16.40 -1.87 16.30
CA TYR A 67 -16.17 -3.29 16.59
C TYR A 67 -16.95 -4.26 15.71
N SER A 68 -18.10 -3.87 15.14
CA SER A 68 -18.85 -4.74 14.24
C SER A 68 -18.45 -4.53 12.77
N TYR A 69 -18.75 -3.35 12.23
CA TYR A 69 -18.49 -2.99 10.84
C TYR A 69 -17.00 -2.77 10.57
N GLY A 70 -16.29 -2.06 11.45
CA GLY A 70 -14.86 -1.77 11.28
C GLY A 70 -13.99 -3.02 11.26
N VAL A 71 -14.25 -4.00 12.14
CA VAL A 71 -13.51 -5.28 12.16
C VAL A 71 -13.71 -6.06 10.86
N VAL A 72 -14.95 -6.17 10.38
CA VAL A 72 -15.27 -6.94 9.16
C VAL A 72 -14.69 -6.25 7.92
N ASP A 73 -14.86 -4.93 7.79
CA ASP A 73 -14.31 -4.16 6.68
C ASP A 73 -12.77 -4.18 6.68
N GLY A 74 -12.15 -3.97 7.85
CA GLY A 74 -10.70 -4.02 8.02
C GLY A 74 -10.10 -5.39 7.69
N THR A 75 -10.78 -6.47 8.08
CA THR A 75 -10.34 -7.84 7.75
C THR A 75 -10.43 -8.12 6.26
N SER A 76 -11.53 -7.71 5.61
CA SER A 76 -11.69 -7.84 4.16
C SER A 76 -10.60 -7.07 3.40
N ARG A 77 -10.29 -5.84 3.83
CA ARG A 77 -9.21 -5.02 3.29
C ARG A 77 -7.83 -5.66 3.50
N ALA A 78 -7.55 -6.19 4.69
CA ALA A 78 -6.30 -6.86 5.01
C ALA A 78 -6.08 -8.09 4.11
N LEU A 79 -7.11 -8.91 3.90
CA LEU A 79 -7.03 -10.07 3.01
C LEU A 79 -6.80 -9.68 1.55
N ARG A 80 -7.47 -8.62 1.07
CA ARG A 80 -7.24 -8.09 -0.28
C ARG A 80 -5.80 -7.59 -0.44
N ARG A 81 -5.27 -6.85 0.54
CA ARG A 81 -3.87 -6.41 0.53
C ARG A 81 -2.91 -7.58 0.49
N LEU A 82 -3.13 -8.60 1.32
CA LEU A 82 -2.30 -9.79 1.35
C LEU A 82 -2.33 -10.52 -0.01
N GLY A 83 -3.51 -10.69 -0.60
CA GLY A 83 -3.67 -11.29 -1.93
C GLY A 83 -2.94 -10.51 -3.03
N TYR A 84 -3.15 -9.19 -3.08
CA TYR A 84 -2.42 -8.33 -4.02
C TYR A 84 -0.92 -8.28 -3.73
N GLY A 85 -0.53 -8.37 -2.46
CA GLY A 85 0.87 -8.43 -2.03
C GLY A 85 1.59 -9.62 -2.65
N PHE A 86 1.02 -10.83 -2.53
CA PHE A 86 1.60 -12.01 -3.18
C PHE A 86 1.54 -11.92 -4.72
N TYR A 87 0.43 -11.46 -5.27
CA TYR A 87 0.30 -11.28 -6.72
C TYR A 87 1.36 -10.31 -7.29
N GLU A 88 1.53 -9.15 -6.67
CA GLU A 88 2.52 -8.16 -7.10
C GLU A 88 3.95 -8.62 -6.79
N LEU A 89 4.18 -9.42 -5.74
CA LEU A 89 5.49 -10.00 -5.43
C LEU A 89 5.95 -10.97 -6.52
N PHE A 90 5.06 -11.82 -7.03
CA PHE A 90 5.42 -12.74 -8.12
C PHE A 90 5.50 -12.06 -9.49
N THR A 91 4.76 -10.96 -9.68
CA THR A 91 4.66 -10.27 -10.96
C THR A 91 5.39 -8.92 -10.99
N PHE A 92 6.29 -8.64 -10.04
CA PHE A 92 6.87 -7.29 -9.85
C PHE A 92 7.66 -6.78 -11.06
N THR A 93 8.24 -7.69 -11.84
CA THR A 93 8.98 -7.39 -13.08
C THR A 93 8.07 -7.11 -14.28
N CYS A 94 6.80 -7.53 -14.21
CA CYS A 94 5.85 -7.41 -15.30
C CYS A 94 4.85 -6.26 -15.08
N PRO A 95 4.54 -5.47 -16.12
CA PRO A 95 3.51 -4.43 -16.05
C PRO A 95 2.11 -5.08 -16.17
N THR A 96 1.62 -5.61 -15.07
CA THR A 96 0.41 -6.45 -15.07
C THR A 96 -0.91 -5.67 -15.03
N TYR A 97 -0.90 -4.38 -14.70
CA TYR A 97 -2.11 -3.58 -14.57
C TYR A 97 -2.19 -2.51 -15.66
N ARG A 98 -3.10 -2.68 -16.62
CA ARG A 98 -3.27 -1.78 -17.80
C ARG A 98 -1.95 -1.49 -18.54
N GLY A 99 -1.05 -2.47 -18.61
CA GLY A 99 0.28 -2.30 -19.20
C GLY A 99 1.21 -1.37 -18.40
N THR A 100 0.93 -1.15 -17.12
CA THR A 100 1.72 -0.31 -16.20
C THR A 100 2.02 -1.00 -14.87
N PHE A 101 2.86 -0.38 -14.04
CA PHE A 101 3.15 -0.80 -12.65
C PHE A 101 2.22 -0.14 -11.61
N LYS A 102 1.13 0.48 -12.06
CA LYS A 102 0.13 1.10 -11.17
C LYS A 102 -0.57 0.02 -10.31
N PRO A 103 -0.98 0.36 -9.08
CA PRO A 103 -1.71 -0.57 -8.23
C PRO A 103 -3.08 -0.88 -8.83
N PRO A 104 -3.55 -2.14 -8.79
CA PRO A 104 -4.88 -2.55 -9.27
C PRO A 104 -6.01 -2.24 -8.27
N TYR A 105 -5.81 -1.30 -7.35
CA TYR A 105 -6.70 -1.05 -6.21
C TYR A 105 -7.87 -0.12 -6.57
N GLU A 106 -8.55 -0.42 -7.67
CA GLU A 106 -9.75 0.32 -8.06
C GLU A 106 -10.96 -0.28 -7.33
N LYS A 107 -11.84 0.59 -6.81
CA LYS A 107 -13.24 0.21 -6.67
C LYS A 107 -13.85 0.15 -8.06
N CYS A 108 -14.70 -0.85 -8.32
CA CYS A 108 -15.58 -0.81 -9.48
C CYS A 108 -16.36 0.52 -9.48
N GLY A 109 -16.10 1.39 -10.46
CA GLY A 109 -16.87 2.62 -10.69
C GLY A 109 -16.29 3.94 -10.16
N MET A 110 -15.06 3.98 -9.62
CA MET A 110 -14.40 5.24 -9.25
C MET A 110 -12.94 5.26 -9.74
N ASP A 111 -12.77 5.60 -11.00
CA ASP A 111 -11.46 5.82 -11.64
C ASP A 111 -11.21 7.34 -11.75
N ASN A 112 -9.94 7.75 -11.68
CA ASN A 112 -9.40 9.09 -12.00
C ASN A 112 -9.05 10.09 -10.89
N ARG A 113 -8.55 9.69 -9.71
CA ARG A 113 -7.72 10.61 -8.90
C ARG A 113 -6.53 9.91 -8.25
N ILE A 114 -5.33 10.46 -8.48
CA ILE A 114 -4.08 10.16 -7.74
C ILE A 114 -4.22 10.53 -6.26
N GLU A 115 -5.27 11.27 -5.90
CA GLU A 115 -5.76 11.47 -4.54
C GLU A 115 -6.91 10.51 -4.27
N MET A 116 -6.53 9.24 -4.13
CA MET A 116 -7.13 8.24 -3.26
C MET A 116 -8.19 8.81 -2.31
N ASN A 117 -9.46 8.65 -2.66
CA ASN A 117 -10.56 8.85 -1.72
C ASN A 117 -10.35 7.87 -0.56
N VAL A 118 -10.07 8.40 0.63
CA VAL A 118 -9.77 7.64 1.86
C VAL A 118 -10.94 6.70 2.25
N HIS A 119 -12.14 6.95 1.71
CA HIS A 119 -13.33 6.15 1.95
C HIS A 119 -13.55 5.03 0.92
N ASP A 120 -12.95 5.12 -0.28
CA ASP A 120 -13.41 4.37 -1.44
C ASP A 120 -12.37 3.49 -2.17
N GLY A 121 -11.17 3.27 -1.64
CA GLY A 121 -10.20 2.32 -2.21
C GLY A 121 -9.21 1.76 -1.19
N LEU A 122 -8.35 0.82 -1.61
CA LEU A 122 -7.13 0.53 -0.85
C LEU A 122 -6.10 1.57 -1.23
N SER A 123 -5.45 2.15 -0.23
CA SER A 123 -4.30 3.01 -0.44
C SER A 123 -3.14 2.25 -1.05
N GLU A 124 -2.26 2.96 -1.77
CA GLU A 124 -1.09 2.33 -2.39
C GLU A 124 -0.27 1.55 -1.36
N PHE A 125 -0.01 2.15 -0.20
CA PHE A 125 0.65 1.51 0.94
C PHE A 125 -0.33 1.32 2.10
N PRO A 126 -0.13 0.30 2.96
CA PRO A 126 -0.94 0.10 4.16
C PRO A 126 -0.96 1.32 5.10
N PRO A 127 -2.00 1.48 5.94
CA PRO A 127 -2.11 2.60 6.85
C PRO A 127 -1.08 2.54 7.99
N GLU A 128 -0.63 3.71 8.45
CA GLU A 128 0.39 3.89 9.52
C GLU A 128 -0.23 4.11 10.92
N LEU A 129 -1.47 3.66 11.16
CA LEU A 129 -2.17 3.78 12.45
C LEU A 129 -2.20 5.21 13.01
N GLY A 130 -2.46 6.19 12.14
CA GLY A 130 -2.47 7.62 12.49
C GLY A 130 -1.10 8.31 12.50
N PHE A 131 0.01 7.58 12.39
CA PHE A 131 1.34 8.16 12.16
C PHE A 131 1.61 8.34 10.67
N GLU A 132 0.75 9.07 9.95
CA GLU A 132 0.89 9.22 8.49
C GLU A 132 2.07 10.14 8.13
N THR A 133 3.26 9.56 8.09
CA THR A 133 4.55 10.24 7.84
C THR A 133 4.66 10.83 6.43
N TYR A 134 3.81 10.36 5.52
CA TYR A 134 3.82 10.74 4.11
C TYR A 134 3.02 12.03 3.81
N TYR A 135 2.21 12.52 4.75
CA TYR A 135 1.56 13.81 4.62
C TYR A 135 2.42 14.92 5.20
N ARG A 136 2.65 15.97 4.39
CA ARG A 136 3.42 17.15 4.81
C ARG A 136 2.60 18.15 5.64
N HIS A 137 1.29 17.92 5.78
CA HIS A 137 0.36 18.79 6.50
C HIS A 137 -0.53 17.98 7.45
N SER A 138 -0.95 18.61 8.55
CA SER A 138 -1.94 18.03 9.47
C SER A 138 -3.28 17.90 8.76
N ARG A 139 -3.88 16.70 8.79
CA ARG A 139 -5.20 16.45 8.20
C ARG A 139 -6.34 16.63 9.20
N THR A 140 -6.03 16.83 10.47
CA THR A 140 -7.04 16.96 11.53
C THR A 140 -7.52 18.40 11.61
N GLN A 141 -8.54 18.75 10.83
CA GLN A 141 -9.38 19.91 11.12
C GLN A 141 -10.66 19.40 11.78
N ARG A 142 -10.64 19.27 13.10
CA ARG A 142 -11.85 19.05 13.90
C ARG A 142 -12.43 20.42 14.27
N TYR A 143 -13.71 20.60 13.97
CA TYR A 143 -14.52 21.74 14.42
C TYR A 143 -14.94 21.53 15.86
#